data_AF-R3HYM8-F1
#
_entry.id   AF-R3HYM8-F1
#
_cell.length_a   1.000
_cell.length_b   1.000
_cell.length_c   1.000
_cell.angle_alpha   90.00
_cell.angle_beta   90.00
_cell.angle_gamma   90.00
#
_symmetry.space_group_name_H-M   'P 1'
#
loop_
_entity.id
_entity.type
_entity.pdbx_description
1 polymer ?
#
loop_
_entity_poly.entity_id
_entity_poly.type
_entity_poly.pdbx_seq_one_letter_code
_entity_poly.pdbx_strand_id
1 'polypeptide(L)' 'MNPKEKAQEIVSTLAKENLSNQTKKRMAVAKMNEWALATKTEVTNEEIEKEIEGAYNGLK' A
#
# COMPACT_ATOMS: atom_id res chain seq x y z
N MET A 1 -10.32 -1.61 9.88
CA MET A 1 -9.09 -1.08 9.26
C MET A 1 -9.50 -0.32 8.02
N ASN A 2 -9.11 0.95 7.91
CA ASN A 2 -9.39 1.78 6.74
C ASN A 2 -8.22 1.70 5.71
N PRO A 3 -8.40 2.23 4.49
CA PRO A 3 -7.38 2.12 3.45
C PRO A 3 -6.01 2.70 3.84
N LYS A 4 -6.01 3.83 4.55
CA LYS A 4 -4.79 4.49 5.01
C LYS A 4 -4.00 3.64 6.01
N GLU A 5 -4.68 3.10 7.03
CA GLU A 5 -4.07 2.21 8.02
C GLU A 5 -3.49 0.96 7.36
N LYS A 6 -4.20 0.39 6.37
CA LYS A 6 -3.73 -0.78 5.65
C LYS A 6 -2.51 -0.46 4.78
N ALA A 7 -2.53 0.66 4.06
CA ALA A 7 -1.40 1.11 3.26
C ALA A 7 -0.13 1.28 4.11
N GLN A 8 -0.27 1.86 5.32
CA GLN A 8 0.84 1.98 6.28
C GLN A 8 1.39 0.62 6.70
N GLU A 9 0.52 -0.34 7.08
CA GLU A 9 0.94 -1.71 7.46
C GLU A 9 1.72 -2.41 6.32
N ILE A 10 1.19 -2.34 5.09
CA ILE A 10 1.80 -2.93 3.90
C ILE A 10 3.18 -2.30 3.63
N VAL A 11 3.25 -0.97 3.64
CA VAL A 11 4.47 -0.23 3.35
C VAL A 11 5.52 -0.45 4.45
N SER A 12 5.15 -0.45 5.73
CA SER A 12 6.07 -0.77 6.84
C SER A 12 6.62 -2.19 6.76
N THR A 13 5.83 -3.15 6.27
CA THR A 13 6.29 -4.52 6.05
C THR A 13 7.29 -4.56 4.89
N LEU A 14 6.94 -3.98 3.73
CA LEU A 14 7.78 -3.98 2.53
C LEU A 14 9.05 -3.12 2.68
N ALA A 15 9.05 -2.13 3.57
CA ALA A 15 10.22 -1.30 3.84
C ALA A 15 11.42 -2.15 4.30
N LYS A 16 11.16 -3.25 5.04
CA LYS A 16 12.17 -4.17 5.58
C LYS A 16 12.75 -5.13 4.53
N GLU A 17 12.11 -5.26 3.37
CA GLU A 17 12.55 -6.16 2.30
C GLU A 17 13.78 -5.61 1.57
N ASN A 18 14.68 -6.49 1.13
CA ASN A 18 15.83 -6.11 0.30
C ASN A 18 15.45 -6.06 -1.20
N LEU A 19 14.57 -5.11 -1.55
CA LEU A 19 14.05 -4.90 -2.90
C LEU A 19 14.18 -3.44 -3.31
N SER A 20 14.17 -3.17 -4.62
CA SER A 20 14.13 -1.79 -5.11
C SER A 20 12.83 -1.07 -4.71
N ASN A 21 12.90 0.25 -4.54
CA ASN A 21 11.73 1.05 -4.18
C ASN A 21 10.58 0.90 -5.20
N GLN A 22 10.93 0.80 -6.49
CA GLN A 22 9.95 0.58 -7.55
C GLN A 22 9.24 -0.78 -7.40
N THR A 23 9.98 -1.84 -7.07
CA THR A 23 9.40 -3.17 -6.82
C THR A 23 8.51 -3.14 -5.58
N LYS A 24 8.96 -2.53 -4.49
CA LYS A 24 8.17 -2.37 -3.26
C LYS A 24 6.87 -1.60 -3.52
N LYS A 25 6.89 -0.53 -4.33
CA LYS A 25 5.67 0.22 -4.70
C LYS A 25 4.68 -0.65 -5.47
N ARG A 26 5.12 -1.40 -6.48
CA ARG A 26 4.26 -2.32 -7.24
C ARG A 26 3.63 -3.39 -6.36
N MET A 27 4.42 -3.99 -5.47
CA MET A 27 3.93 -4.99 -4.51
C MET A 27 2.93 -4.39 -3.52
N ALA A 28 3.17 -3.16 -3.07
CA ALA A 28 2.29 -2.48 -2.13
C ALA A 28 0.90 -2.22 -2.75
N VAL A 29 0.85 -1.74 -3.99
CA VAL A 29 -0.40 -1.56 -4.75
C VAL A 29 -1.13 -2.89 -4.97
N ALA A 30 -0.42 -3.95 -5.34
CA ALA A 30 -1.03 -5.28 -5.53
C ALA A 30 -1.66 -5.81 -4.23
N LYS A 31 -0.92 -5.74 -3.10
CA LYS A 31 -1.43 -6.15 -1.78
C LYS A 31 -2.61 -5.31 -1.31
N MET A 32 -2.62 -4.02 -1.63
CA MET A 32 -3.73 -3.14 -1.28
C MET A 32 -4.99 -3.46 -2.08
N ASN A 33 -4.83 -3.79 -3.37
CA ASN A 33 -5.91 -4.28 -4.23
C ASN A 33 -6.48 -5.63 -3.73
N GLU A 34 -5.62 -6.58 -3.38
CA GLU A 34 -6.03 -7.87 -2.79
C GLU A 34 -6.84 -7.65 -1.50
N TRP A 35 -6.38 -6.75 -0.63
CA TRP A 35 -7.09 -6.40 0.59
C TRP A 35 -8.46 -5.78 0.30
N ALA A 36 -8.52 -4.76 -0.57
CA ALA A 36 -9.76 -4.07 -0.91
C ALA A 36 -10.82 -5.02 -1.47
N LEU A 37 -10.40 -5.96 -2.34
CA LEU A 37 -11.26 -7.01 -2.87
C LEU A 37 -11.78 -7.94 -1.77
N ALA A 38 -10.90 -8.38 -0.87
CA ALA A 38 -11.26 -9.29 0.22
C ALA A 38 -12.22 -8.64 1.24
N THR A 39 -12.08 -7.34 1.49
CA THR A 39 -12.92 -6.60 2.44
C THR A 39 -14.13 -5.93 1.81
N LYS A 40 -14.34 -6.09 0.49
CA LYS A 40 -15.38 -5.38 -0.29
C LYS A 40 -15.33 -3.87 -0.07
N THR A 41 -14.12 -3.34 0.08
CA THR A 41 -13.90 -1.91 0.27
C THR A 41 -13.84 -1.26 -1.10
N GLU A 42 -14.78 -0.34 -1.36
CA GLU A 42 -14.81 0.43 -2.59
C GLU A 42 -13.70 1.49 -2.56
N VAL A 43 -12.64 1.21 -3.30
CA VAL A 43 -11.52 2.13 -3.55
C VAL A 43 -11.07 1.98 -5.00
N THR A 44 -10.73 3.09 -5.62
CA THR A 44 -10.14 3.12 -6.96
C THR A 44 -8.65 2.83 -6.91
N ASN A 45 -8.07 2.44 -8.06
CA ASN A 45 -6.63 2.28 -8.17
C ASN A 45 -5.88 3.60 -7.89
N GLU A 46 -6.43 4.75 -8.27
CA GLU A 46 -5.83 6.06 -8.00
C GLU A 46 -5.76 6.36 -6.50
N GLU A 47 -6.83 6.05 -5.76
CA GLU A 47 -6.85 6.18 -4.30
C GLU A 47 -5.85 5.24 -3.64
N ILE A 48 -5.74 3.99 -4.12
CA ILE A 48 -4.72 3.05 -3.64
C ILE A 48 -3.31 3.59 -3.87
N GLU A 49 -3.00 4.07 -5.07
CA GLU A 49 -1.68 4.64 -5.37
C GLU A 49 -1.36 5.83 -4.45
N LYS A 50 -2.33 6.71 -4.23
CA LYS A 50 -2.21 7.87 -3.34
C LYS A 50 -1.95 7.48 -1.88
N GLU A 51 -2.68 6.51 -1.35
CA GLU A 51 -2.48 6.03 0.03
C GLU A 51 -1.11 5.37 0.21
N ILE A 52 -0.66 4.60 -0.78
CA ILE A 52 0.66 3.95 -0.77
C ILE A 52 1.78 5.00 -0.86
N GLU A 53 1.66 5.99 -1.74
CA GLU A 53 2.60 7.11 -1.82
C GLU A 53 2.66 7.91 -0.53
N GLY A 54 1.49 8.24 0.05
CA GLY A 54 1.40 8.90 1.35
C GLY A 54 2.08 8.11 2.47
N ALA A 55 1.90 6.79 2.49
CA ALA A 55 2.54 5.91 3.47
C ALA A 55 4.07 5.88 3.31
N TYR A 56 4.61 5.81 2.09
CA TYR A 56 6.06 5.89 1.87
C TYR A 56 6.65 7.25 2.28
N ASN A 57 5.93 8.34 2.04
CA ASN A 57 6.37 9.68 2.43
C ASN A 57 6.38 9.87 3.95
N GLY A 58 5.44 9.26 4.66
CA GLY A 58 5.38 9.30 6.14
C GLY A 58 6.42 8.43 6.86
N LEU A 59 7.21 7.64 6.13
CA LEU A 59 8.34 6.88 6.68
C LEU A 59 9.67 7.66 6.68
N LYS A 60 9.73 8.83 6.04
CA LYS A 60 10.90 9.73 6.06
C LYS A 60 10.94 10.55 7.34
#